data_AF-A0AAU9IV38-F1
#
_entry.id   AF-A0AAU9IV38-F1
#
_cell.length_a   1.000
_cell.length_b   1.000
_cell.length_c   1.000
_cell.angle_alpha   90.00
_cell.angle_beta   90.00
_cell.angle_gamma   90.00
#
_symmetry.space_group_name_H-M   'P 1'
#
loop_
_entity.id
_entity.type
_entity.pdbx_description
1 polymer ?
#
loop_
_entity_poly.entity_id
_entity_poly.type
_entity_poly.pdbx_seq_one_letter_code
_entity_poly.pdbx_strand_id
1 'polypeptide(L)'
;MTTQILNDGIDFFREKFVGYLTLTLKEKYGSQWMDCALNPPGQDSLMSGRKNSERWDIQFSSQIFHAHWDSLYKDKVDGKFPKALMTLIKFYRNEWAHQSALGNREVYRAIDAMQWMLESLKVDAGLLENSRNNLMLEMCRQSPYLQMEAKVKADNSAAKILSHNRSDPRKIQAEVKPAIETKKLTYTIIDKAPEEKREIYDIKEIKKQVEPIYYVPQNQPIGIDQTQNLAHQNIYANIGSYNPTMSTSQPLVFTCMACSSAINETQKYTCYGHNCIVCTNCLVKVYQYHGVFACPRCQTPLTENDQQYLQSLFNANYHANFYEK
;
A
#
# COMPACT_ATOMS: atom_id res chain seq x y z
N MET A 1 -6.85 18.16 17.63
CA MET A 1 -7.13 16.73 17.84
C MET A 1 -5.94 15.87 17.41
N THR A 2 -5.46 15.99 16.17
CA THR A 2 -4.31 15.24 15.62
C THR A 2 -3.03 15.28 16.49
N THR A 3 -2.65 16.45 17.01
CA THR A 3 -1.50 16.59 17.91
C THR A 3 -1.66 15.80 19.21
N GLN A 4 -2.87 15.75 19.76
CA GLN A 4 -3.14 15.00 20.99
C GLN A 4 -3.00 13.49 20.75
N ILE A 5 -3.55 12.99 19.66
CA ILE A 5 -3.43 11.57 19.27
C ILE A 5 -1.95 11.17 19.13
N LEU A 6 -1.14 12.04 18.52
CA LEU A 6 0.29 11.79 18.39
C LEU A 6 1.00 11.80 19.74
N ASN A 7 0.70 12.76 20.63
CA ASN A 7 1.28 12.84 21.97
C ASN A 7 0.99 11.55 22.76
N ASP A 8 -0.28 11.16 22.82
CA ASP A 8 -0.72 9.98 23.55
C ASP A 8 -0.10 8.70 22.96
N GLY A 9 0.01 8.64 21.63
CA GLY A 9 0.68 7.54 20.93
C GLY A 9 2.18 7.45 21.23
N ILE A 10 2.89 8.58 21.21
CA ILE A 10 4.32 8.67 21.55
C ILE A 10 4.56 8.23 22.99
N ASP A 11 3.74 8.70 23.94
CA ASP A 11 3.89 8.37 25.35
C ASP A 11 3.60 6.88 25.62
N PHE A 12 2.52 6.35 25.04
CA PHE A 12 2.19 4.93 25.14
C PHE A 12 3.29 4.05 24.52
N PHE A 13 3.75 4.41 23.32
CA PHE A 13 4.84 3.69 22.65
C PHE A 13 6.11 3.71 23.50
N ARG A 14 6.50 4.87 24.04
CA ARG A 14 7.67 5.00 24.92
C ARG A 14 7.56 4.03 26.10
N GLU A 15 6.44 4.05 26.82
CA GLU A 15 6.23 3.22 28.01
C GLU A 15 6.38 1.73 27.67
N LYS A 16 5.65 1.25 26.66
CA LYS A 16 5.66 -0.16 26.24
C LYS A 16 7.03 -0.58 25.72
N PHE A 17 7.65 0.25 24.89
CA PHE A 17 8.94 -0.06 24.29
C PHE A 17 10.07 -0.07 25.32
N VAL A 18 10.13 0.92 26.23
CA VAL A 18 11.12 0.96 27.31
C VAL A 18 10.94 -0.24 28.25
N GLY A 19 9.70 -0.61 28.58
CA GLY A 19 9.41 -1.81 29.36
C GLY A 19 9.97 -3.07 28.71
N TYR A 20 9.69 -3.26 27.42
CA TYR A 20 10.22 -4.38 26.64
C TYR A 20 11.75 -4.41 26.57
N LEU A 21 12.39 -3.26 26.28
CA LEU A 21 13.85 -3.14 26.26
C LEU A 21 14.46 -3.55 27.60
N THR A 22 13.90 -3.03 28.70
CA THR A 22 14.38 -3.28 30.05
C THR A 22 14.29 -4.76 30.40
N LEU A 23 13.16 -5.41 30.08
CA LEU A 23 12.98 -6.84 30.28
C LEU A 23 13.99 -7.65 29.47
N THR A 24 14.13 -7.35 28.18
CA THR A 24 15.06 -8.07 27.28
C THR A 24 16.52 -7.93 27.73
N LEU A 25 16.91 -6.73 28.18
CA LEU A 25 18.25 -6.47 28.72
C LEU A 25 18.48 -7.24 30.03
N LYS A 26 17.51 -7.23 30.94
CA LYS A 26 17.57 -8.00 32.20
C LYS A 26 17.67 -9.51 31.96
N GLU A 27 16.90 -10.03 31.01
CA GLU A 27 16.94 -11.45 30.63
C GLU A 27 18.33 -11.86 30.10
N LYS A 28 18.96 -11.01 29.29
CA LYS A 28 20.27 -11.33 28.69
C LYS A 28 21.43 -11.14 29.66
N TYR A 29 21.43 -10.04 30.41
CA TYR A 29 22.60 -9.55 31.17
C TYR A 29 22.44 -9.63 32.69
N GLY A 30 21.28 -10.07 33.19
CA GLY A 30 21.04 -10.26 34.62
C GLY A 30 21.13 -8.96 35.42
N SER A 31 21.86 -8.96 36.53
CA SER A 31 22.00 -7.80 37.42
C SER A 31 22.80 -6.64 36.83
N GLN A 32 23.67 -6.92 35.85
CA GLN A 32 24.54 -5.92 35.21
C GLN A 32 23.90 -5.28 33.97
N TRP A 33 22.62 -5.56 33.71
CA TRP A 33 21.93 -5.14 32.48
C TRP A 33 22.00 -3.64 32.22
N MET A 34 21.98 -2.81 33.25
CA MET A 34 22.07 -1.35 33.10
C MET A 34 23.45 -0.94 32.58
N ASP A 35 24.52 -1.49 33.15
CA ASP A 35 25.88 -1.16 32.72
C ASP A 35 26.13 -1.68 31.30
N CYS A 36 25.62 -2.86 30.96
CA CYS A 36 25.68 -3.39 29.59
C CYS A 36 24.87 -2.55 28.60
N ALA A 37 23.69 -2.07 28.98
CA ALA A 37 22.84 -1.24 28.13
C ALA A 37 23.49 0.12 27.80
N LEU A 38 24.21 0.69 28.76
CA LEU A 38 24.91 1.97 28.62
C LEU A 38 26.29 1.82 27.97
N ASN A 39 26.84 0.60 27.94
CA ASN A 39 28.14 0.30 27.33
C ASN A 39 28.01 -0.84 26.30
N PRO A 40 27.29 -0.59 25.19
CA PRO A 40 27.13 -1.59 24.15
C PRO A 40 28.47 -2.02 23.55
N PRO A 41 28.65 -3.32 23.25
CA PRO A 41 29.91 -3.82 22.71
C PRO A 41 30.22 -3.21 21.34
N GLY A 42 31.43 -2.68 21.18
CA GLY A 42 31.91 -2.11 19.92
C GLY A 42 31.37 -0.70 19.61
N GLN A 43 30.75 -0.03 20.57
CA GLN A 43 30.30 1.36 20.45
C GLN A 43 30.77 2.19 21.65
N ASP A 44 30.83 3.51 21.47
CA ASP A 44 31.11 4.44 22.55
C ASP A 44 30.01 4.38 23.63
N SER A 45 30.41 4.60 24.88
CA SER A 45 29.50 4.61 26.02
C SER A 45 28.36 5.60 25.81
N LEU A 46 27.12 5.12 25.91
CA LEU A 46 25.91 5.91 25.80
C LEU A 46 25.66 6.65 27.11
N MET A 47 26.38 7.75 27.34
CA MET A 47 26.15 8.77 28.39
C MET A 47 25.77 8.22 29.79
N SER A 48 26.76 8.13 30.69
CA SER A 48 26.69 7.53 32.04
C SER A 48 25.66 8.12 33.02
N GLY A 49 25.03 9.25 32.70
CA GLY A 49 24.05 9.93 33.57
C GLY A 49 22.63 9.33 33.54
N ARG A 50 22.32 8.37 32.66
CA ARG A 50 20.95 7.84 32.46
C ARG A 50 20.73 6.45 33.08
N LYS A 51 21.16 6.26 34.34
CA LYS A 51 21.01 5.00 35.10
C LYS A 51 19.57 4.69 35.58
N ASN A 52 18.56 5.38 35.09
CA ASN A 52 17.15 5.06 35.36
C ASN A 52 16.42 4.87 34.03
N SER A 53 15.94 3.65 33.77
CA SER A 53 15.22 3.29 32.55
C SER A 53 13.88 4.01 32.41
N GLU A 54 13.22 4.38 33.50
CA GLU A 54 11.95 5.12 33.47
C GLU A 54 12.10 6.50 32.84
N ARG A 55 13.32 7.05 32.82
CA ARG A 55 13.63 8.36 32.23
C ARG A 55 14.11 8.26 30.78
N TRP A 56 14.14 7.07 30.20
CA TRP A 56 14.57 6.90 28.83
C TRP A 56 13.49 7.42 27.87
N ASP A 57 13.87 8.38 27.04
CA ASP A 57 13.04 8.86 25.95
C ASP A 57 13.18 7.96 24.71
N ILE A 58 12.32 8.15 23.71
CA ILE A 58 12.35 7.36 22.46
C ILE A 58 13.71 7.49 21.76
N GLN A 59 14.31 8.68 21.77
CA GLN A 59 15.61 8.93 21.16
C GLN A 59 16.69 8.03 21.78
N PHE A 60 16.80 8.04 23.11
CA PHE A 60 17.78 7.23 23.82
C PHE A 60 17.47 5.73 23.73
N SER A 61 16.20 5.36 23.87
CA SER A 61 15.75 3.97 23.74
C SER A 61 16.05 3.40 22.35
N SER A 62 15.89 4.21 21.29
CA SER A 62 16.28 3.86 19.93
C SER A 62 17.77 3.61 19.80
N GLN A 63 18.62 4.43 20.44
CA GLN A 63 20.08 4.22 20.42
C GLN A 63 20.45 2.88 21.07
N ILE A 64 19.93 2.59 22.26
CA ILE A 64 20.13 1.30 22.94
C ILE A 64 19.67 0.15 22.04
N PHE A 65 18.46 0.26 21.48
CA PHE A 65 17.91 -0.77 20.59
C PHE A 65 18.81 -1.05 19.38
N HIS A 66 19.31 0.00 18.73
CA HIS A 66 20.21 -0.14 17.59
C HIS A 66 21.57 -0.70 17.99
N ALA A 67 22.12 -0.28 19.11
CA ALA A 67 23.41 -0.71 19.61
C ALA A 67 23.41 -2.20 19.99
N HIS A 68 22.31 -2.68 20.56
CA HIS A 68 22.14 -4.08 20.94
C HIS A 68 21.42 -4.94 19.89
N TRP A 69 21.22 -4.43 18.67
CA TRP A 69 20.47 -5.12 17.61
C TRP A 69 21.00 -6.54 17.35
N ASP A 70 22.30 -6.65 17.08
CA ASP A 70 22.91 -7.92 16.71
C ASP A 70 22.97 -8.91 17.89
N SER A 71 23.03 -8.41 19.13
CA SER A 71 23.15 -9.24 20.33
C SER A 71 21.81 -9.69 20.93
N LEU A 72 20.73 -8.92 20.75
CA LEU A 72 19.44 -9.16 21.41
C LEU A 72 18.30 -9.50 20.44
N TYR A 73 18.27 -8.89 19.25
CA TYR A 73 17.07 -8.84 18.43
C TYR A 73 17.19 -9.59 17.10
N LYS A 74 18.40 -9.68 16.54
CA LYS A 74 18.64 -10.29 15.22
C LYS A 74 18.01 -11.68 15.03
N ASP A 75 18.01 -12.51 16.07
CA ASP A 75 17.47 -13.87 16.01
C ASP A 75 16.05 -13.99 16.57
N LYS A 76 15.55 -12.97 17.26
CA LYS A 76 14.22 -12.96 17.91
C LYS A 76 13.14 -12.25 17.09
N VAL A 77 13.56 -11.37 16.20
CA VAL A 77 12.71 -10.46 15.44
C VAL A 77 12.91 -10.74 13.97
N ASP A 78 11.82 -10.96 13.24
CA ASP A 78 11.86 -11.40 11.85
C ASP A 78 12.42 -10.29 10.93
N GLY A 79 13.71 -10.40 10.63
CA GLY A 79 14.41 -9.58 9.65
C GLY A 79 14.79 -8.18 10.11
N LYS A 80 15.23 -7.36 9.15
CA LYS A 80 15.76 -5.99 9.40
C LYS A 80 14.66 -4.92 9.50
N PHE A 81 13.41 -5.29 9.27
CA PHE A 81 12.30 -4.33 9.14
C PHE A 81 12.06 -3.52 10.43
N PRO A 82 12.07 -4.11 11.64
CA PRO A 82 11.87 -3.34 12.88
C PRO A 82 13.00 -2.35 13.19
N LYS A 83 14.23 -2.64 12.73
CA LYS A 83 15.33 -1.67 12.78
C LYS A 83 15.04 -0.44 11.93
N ALA A 84 14.47 -0.62 10.73
CA ALA A 84 14.06 0.49 9.87
C ALA A 84 12.87 1.27 10.47
N LEU A 85 11.87 0.57 11.03
CA LEU A 85 10.73 1.18 11.72
C LEU A 85 11.18 2.08 12.88
N MET A 86 12.11 1.63 13.70
CA MET A 86 12.64 2.45 14.80
C MET A 86 13.26 3.75 14.31
N THR A 87 13.93 3.74 13.15
CA THR A 87 14.49 4.96 12.54
C THR A 87 13.38 5.90 12.09
N LEU A 88 12.30 5.38 11.49
CA LEU A 88 11.13 6.15 11.08
C LEU A 88 10.37 6.76 12.27
N ILE A 89 10.19 6.01 13.35
CA ILE A 89 9.56 6.50 14.58
C ILE A 89 10.37 7.66 15.18
N LYS A 90 11.70 7.51 15.19
CA LYS A 90 12.61 8.56 15.65
C LYS A 90 12.50 9.83 14.80
N PHE A 91 12.34 9.69 13.48
CA PHE A 91 12.07 10.81 12.59
C PHE A 91 10.80 11.56 12.99
N TYR A 92 9.65 10.88 13.11
CA TYR A 92 8.39 11.53 13.50
C TYR A 92 8.43 12.16 14.89
N ARG A 93 9.09 11.52 15.85
CA ARG A 93 9.29 12.10 17.18
C ARG A 93 10.11 13.38 17.11
N ASN A 94 11.15 13.43 16.28
CA ASN A 94 11.99 14.62 16.15
C ASN A 94 11.25 15.77 15.45
N GLU A 95 10.50 15.48 14.39
CA GLU A 95 9.61 16.45 13.76
C GLU A 95 8.63 17.06 14.78
N TRP A 96 8.02 16.20 15.61
CA TRP A 96 7.14 16.61 16.68
C TRP A 96 7.85 17.46 17.75
N ALA A 97 9.05 17.06 18.19
CA ALA A 97 9.83 17.79 19.18
C ALA A 97 10.27 19.17 18.68
N HIS A 98 10.46 19.32 17.37
CA HIS A 98 10.72 20.61 16.72
C HIS A 98 9.45 21.42 16.43
N GLN A 99 8.30 20.99 16.93
CA GLN A 99 7.00 21.63 16.72
C GLN A 99 6.63 21.78 15.23
N SER A 100 7.14 20.87 14.38
CA SER A 100 6.81 20.86 12.95
C SER A 100 5.35 20.47 12.76
N ALA A 101 4.68 21.11 11.81
CA ALA A 101 3.29 20.86 11.51
C ALA A 101 3.13 19.49 10.81
N LEU A 102 2.85 18.44 11.60
CA LEU A 102 2.51 17.13 11.07
C LEU A 102 1.03 17.08 10.68
N GLY A 103 0.76 16.73 9.43
CA GLY A 103 -0.60 16.52 8.93
C GLY A 103 -1.18 15.18 9.40
N ASN A 104 -2.47 14.98 9.13
CA ASN A 104 -3.17 13.74 9.52
C ASN A 104 -2.51 12.48 8.92
N ARG A 105 -1.94 12.57 7.71
CA ARG A 105 -1.24 11.44 7.07
C ARG A 105 0.06 11.11 7.76
N GLU A 106 0.84 12.10 8.15
CA GLU A 106 2.10 11.93 8.86
C GLU A 106 1.84 11.34 10.24
N VAL A 107 0.83 11.84 10.96
CA VAL A 107 0.44 11.27 12.26
C VAL A 107 -0.07 9.84 12.10
N TYR A 108 -0.87 9.55 11.08
CA TYR A 108 -1.30 8.17 10.80
C TYR A 108 -0.11 7.23 10.59
N ARG A 109 0.85 7.62 9.74
CA ARG A 109 2.07 6.84 9.49
C ARG A 109 2.92 6.67 10.75
N ALA A 110 3.01 7.69 11.59
CA ALA A 110 3.73 7.61 12.84
C ALA A 110 3.10 6.58 13.79
N ILE A 111 1.78 6.64 13.98
CA ILE A 111 1.05 5.69 14.85
C ILE A 111 1.12 4.27 14.29
N ASP A 112 0.95 4.11 12.98
CA ASP A 112 1.02 2.79 12.34
C ASP A 112 2.43 2.18 12.47
N ALA A 113 3.49 2.97 12.27
CA ALA A 113 4.86 2.51 12.49
C ALA A 113 5.12 2.09 13.95
N MET A 114 4.61 2.85 14.93
CA MET A 114 4.70 2.50 16.36
C MET A 114 3.95 1.20 16.66
N GLN A 115 2.75 1.02 16.11
CA GLN A 115 1.95 -0.19 16.26
C GLN A 115 2.70 -1.41 15.71
N TRP A 116 3.11 -1.35 14.44
CA TRP A 116 3.86 -2.43 13.78
C TRP A 116 5.14 -2.79 14.53
N MET A 117 5.82 -1.78 15.09
CA MET A 117 7.01 -2.00 15.91
C MET A 117 6.69 -2.80 17.18
N LEU A 118 5.65 -2.43 17.93
CA LEU A 118 5.25 -3.17 19.14
C LEU A 118 4.77 -4.58 18.81
N GLU A 119 3.97 -4.76 17.76
CA GLU A 119 3.50 -6.06 17.29
C GLU A 119 4.65 -6.98 16.87
N SER A 120 5.65 -6.43 16.16
CA SER A 120 6.87 -7.16 15.78
C SER A 120 7.68 -7.64 17.00
N LEU A 121 7.54 -6.93 18.13
CA LEU A 121 8.15 -7.29 19.41
C LEU A 121 7.21 -8.13 20.30
N LYS A 122 6.02 -8.49 19.81
CA LYS A 122 4.96 -9.20 20.54
C LYS A 122 4.52 -8.46 21.81
N VAL A 123 4.50 -7.13 21.76
CA VAL A 123 4.04 -6.23 22.82
C VAL A 123 2.65 -5.71 22.45
N ASP A 124 1.77 -5.60 23.44
CA ASP A 124 0.42 -5.06 23.24
C ASP A 124 0.44 -3.64 22.65
N ALA A 125 -0.31 -3.48 21.56
CA ALA A 125 -0.42 -2.25 20.78
C ALA A 125 -1.87 -1.72 20.70
N GLY A 126 -2.82 -2.27 21.48
CA GLY A 126 -4.24 -1.99 21.33
C GLY A 126 -4.64 -0.51 21.42
N LEU A 127 -3.93 0.30 22.22
CA LEU A 127 -4.16 1.74 22.27
C LEU A 127 -3.80 2.42 20.94
N LEU A 128 -2.67 2.03 20.33
CA LEU A 128 -2.24 2.59 19.04
C LEU A 128 -3.18 2.19 17.92
N GLU A 129 -3.68 0.95 17.94
CA GLU A 129 -4.68 0.48 16.98
C GLU A 129 -5.96 1.34 17.06
N ASN A 130 -6.47 1.59 18.26
CA ASN A 130 -7.64 2.46 18.47
C ASN A 130 -7.38 3.89 17.98
N SER A 131 -6.23 4.46 18.33
CA SER A 131 -5.81 5.79 17.88
C SER A 131 -5.72 5.88 16.36
N ARG A 132 -5.14 4.86 15.71
CA ARG A 132 -5.03 4.74 14.25
C ARG A 132 -6.41 4.69 13.59
N ASN A 133 -7.31 3.84 14.10
CA ASN A 133 -8.66 3.66 13.57
C ASN A 133 -9.49 4.94 13.71
N ASN A 134 -9.40 5.62 14.85
CA ASN A 134 -10.07 6.89 15.08
C ASN A 134 -9.59 7.98 14.11
N LEU A 135 -8.28 8.05 13.86
CA LEU A 135 -7.71 9.01 12.91
C LEU A 135 -8.18 8.72 11.48
N MET A 136 -8.28 7.45 11.07
CA MET A 136 -8.84 7.08 9.78
C MET A 136 -10.30 7.51 9.64
N LEU A 137 -11.12 7.27 10.66
CA LEU A 137 -12.52 7.71 10.66
C LEU A 137 -12.63 9.24 10.54
N GLU A 138 -11.77 9.98 11.22
CA GLU A 138 -11.72 11.44 11.12
C GLU A 138 -11.31 11.89 9.71
N MET A 139 -10.27 11.29 9.13
CA MET A 139 -9.83 11.57 7.77
C MET A 139 -10.93 11.28 6.74
N CYS A 140 -11.67 10.18 6.90
CA CYS A 140 -12.82 9.86 6.07
C CYS A 140 -13.92 10.92 6.18
N ARG A 141 -14.28 11.37 7.40
CA ARG A 141 -15.29 12.43 7.59
C ARG A 141 -14.89 13.76 6.95
N GLN A 142 -13.59 14.05 6.91
CA GLN A 142 -13.04 15.25 6.28
C GLN A 142 -12.88 15.11 4.76
N SER A 143 -13.14 13.94 4.19
CA SER A 143 -13.05 13.71 2.75
C SER A 143 -14.06 14.58 1.99
N PRO A 144 -13.61 15.45 1.06
CA PRO A 144 -14.49 16.32 0.28
C PRO A 144 -15.54 15.53 -0.51
N TYR A 145 -15.19 14.31 -0.93
CA TYR A 145 -16.09 13.42 -1.66
C TYR A 145 -17.31 13.03 -0.82
N LEU A 146 -17.11 12.65 0.44
CA LEU A 146 -18.19 12.26 1.35
C LEU A 146 -19.06 13.46 1.76
N GLN A 147 -18.45 14.65 1.88
CA GLN A 147 -19.20 15.89 2.12
C GLN A 147 -20.07 16.25 0.91
N MET A 148 -19.57 16.05 -0.31
CA MET A 148 -20.32 16.29 -1.53
C MET A 148 -21.49 15.30 -1.68
N GLU A 149 -21.27 14.00 -1.42
CA GLU A 149 -22.35 13.01 -1.44
C GLU A 149 -23.43 13.29 -0.40
N ALA A 150 -23.04 13.68 0.82
CA ALA A 150 -23.99 14.05 1.87
C ALA A 150 -24.82 15.26 1.45
N LYS A 151 -24.20 16.27 0.82
CA LYS A 151 -24.90 17.44 0.29
C LYS A 151 -25.87 17.07 -0.84
N VAL A 152 -25.45 16.25 -1.80
CA VAL A 152 -26.33 15.78 -2.90
C VAL A 152 -27.52 14.98 -2.35
N LYS A 153 -27.32 14.12 -1.35
CA LYS A 153 -28.42 13.37 -0.71
C LYS A 153 -29.38 14.31 0.04
N ALA A 154 -28.87 15.34 0.71
CA ALA A 154 -29.70 16.34 1.38
C ALA A 154 -30.52 17.16 0.37
N ASP A 155 -29.89 17.63 -0.71
CA ASP A 155 -30.53 18.42 -1.77
C ASP A 155 -31.63 17.60 -2.49
N ASN A 156 -31.35 16.32 -2.80
CA ASN A 156 -32.34 15.41 -3.39
C ASN A 156 -33.52 15.11 -2.44
N SER A 157 -33.26 14.99 -1.14
CA SER A 157 -34.31 14.78 -0.14
C SER A 157 -35.20 16.02 0.02
N ALA A 158 -34.60 17.21 0.00
CA ALA A 158 -35.33 18.48 0.01
C ALA A 158 -36.20 18.66 -1.26
N ALA A 159 -35.67 18.32 -2.44
CA ALA A 159 -36.43 18.36 -3.69
C ALA A 159 -37.64 17.40 -3.68
N LYS A 160 -37.49 16.22 -3.07
CA LYS A 160 -38.59 15.24 -2.94
C LYS A 160 -39.70 15.74 -2.02
N ILE A 161 -39.37 16.41 -0.92
CA ILE A 161 -40.35 17.02 0.00
C ILE A 161 -41.12 18.16 -0.69
N LEU A 162 -40.43 19.01 -1.46
CA LEU A 162 -41.07 20.08 -2.24
C LEU A 162 -42.01 19.56 -3.32
N SER A 163 -41.72 18.38 -3.90
CA SER A 163 -42.60 17.75 -4.90
C SER A 163 -43.88 17.16 -4.29
N HIS A 164 -43.85 16.72 -3.04
CA HIS A 164 -45.02 16.16 -2.33
C HIS A 164 -45.98 17.23 -1.78
N ASN A 165 -45.49 18.45 -1.51
CA ASN A 165 -46.32 19.57 -1.05
C ASN A 165 -47.02 20.35 -2.17
N ARG A 166 -46.85 19.97 -3.44
CA ARG A 166 -47.65 20.49 -4.57
C ARG A 166 -48.90 19.63 -4.80
N SER A 167 -49.72 19.49 -3.77
CA SER A 167 -51.08 18.97 -3.90
C SER A 167 -52.05 20.12 -4.18
N ASP A 168 -51.98 20.68 -5.38
CA ASP A 168 -53.15 21.28 -6.03
C ASP A 168 -53.25 20.72 -7.46
N PRO A 169 -54.09 19.70 -7.71
CA PRO A 169 -54.18 19.01 -8.99
C PRO A 169 -54.86 19.81 -10.11
N ARG A 170 -55.11 21.12 -9.94
CA ARG A 170 -55.90 21.91 -10.93
C ARG A 170 -55.15 22.92 -11.79
N LYS A 171 -53.84 23.09 -11.65
CA LYS A 171 -53.09 23.95 -12.57
C LYS A 171 -51.74 23.32 -12.90
N ILE A 172 -51.61 22.88 -14.14
CA ILE A 172 -50.45 22.89 -15.04
C ILE A 172 -50.62 21.69 -15.99
N GLN A 173 -51.49 21.86 -16.99
CA GLN A 173 -51.28 21.24 -18.30
C GLN A 173 -50.47 22.24 -19.11
N ALA A 174 -49.15 22.13 -19.04
CA ALA A 174 -48.25 22.70 -20.03
C ALA A 174 -47.20 21.62 -20.30
N GLU A 175 -47.28 21.07 -21.51
CA GLU A 175 -46.40 20.03 -22.02
C GLU A 175 -44.94 20.48 -21.93
N VAL A 176 -44.18 19.84 -21.06
CA VAL A 176 -42.72 19.78 -21.16
C VAL A 176 -42.39 18.35 -21.54
N LYS A 177 -42.04 18.12 -22.81
CA LYS A 177 -41.44 16.87 -23.30
C LYS A 177 -40.07 16.70 -22.65
N PRO A 178 -39.81 15.64 -21.86
CA PRO A 178 -38.45 15.28 -21.50
C PRO A 178 -37.87 14.36 -22.58
N ALA A 179 -36.94 14.88 -23.38
CA ALA A 179 -36.07 14.09 -24.24
C ALA A 179 -34.81 13.72 -23.44
N ILE A 180 -34.89 12.72 -22.57
CA ILE A 180 -33.73 11.96 -22.09
C ILE A 180 -34.16 10.49 -21.99
N GLU A 181 -33.87 9.71 -23.02
CA GLU A 181 -33.95 8.25 -22.99
C GLU A 181 -32.95 7.72 -21.96
N THR A 182 -33.42 7.40 -20.76
CA THR A 182 -32.66 6.52 -19.86
C THR A 182 -32.87 5.08 -20.34
N LYS A 183 -31.94 4.58 -21.17
CA LYS A 183 -31.85 3.15 -21.45
C LYS A 183 -31.54 2.42 -20.14
N LYS A 184 -32.55 1.75 -19.57
CA LYS A 184 -32.36 0.70 -18.57
C LYS A 184 -31.53 -0.41 -19.19
N LEU A 185 -30.29 -0.55 -18.76
CA LEU A 185 -29.51 -1.78 -18.96
C LEU A 185 -30.04 -2.83 -17.98
N THR A 186 -30.90 -3.72 -18.48
CA THR A 186 -31.24 -4.97 -17.82
C THR A 186 -30.16 -5.99 -18.16
N TYR A 187 -29.38 -6.41 -17.17
CA TYR A 187 -28.49 -7.56 -17.31
C TYR A 187 -29.30 -8.83 -17.02
N THR A 188 -29.33 -9.76 -17.96
CA THR A 188 -29.80 -11.12 -17.72
C THR A 188 -28.59 -11.94 -17.29
N ILE A 189 -28.59 -12.44 -16.06
CA ILE A 189 -27.59 -13.39 -15.58
C ILE A 189 -27.86 -14.70 -16.33
N ILE A 190 -26.95 -15.09 -17.21
CA ILE A 190 -26.95 -16.43 -17.83
C ILE A 190 -26.07 -17.31 -16.95
N ASP A 191 -26.68 -17.98 -15.98
CA ASP A 191 -26.05 -19.09 -15.26
C ASP A 191 -25.94 -20.27 -16.22
N LYS A 192 -24.73 -20.49 -16.76
CA LYS A 192 -24.17 -21.80 -17.16
C LYS A 192 -22.73 -21.61 -17.65
N ALA A 193 -21.78 -21.86 -16.75
CA ALA A 193 -20.41 -22.13 -17.15
C ALA A 193 -20.34 -23.55 -17.80
N PRO A 194 -19.59 -23.75 -18.89
CA PRO A 194 -19.31 -25.08 -19.38
C PRO A 194 -18.29 -25.79 -18.48
N GLU A 195 -18.51 -27.07 -18.22
CA GLU A 195 -17.62 -27.94 -17.45
C GLU A 195 -16.27 -28.10 -18.17
N GLU A 196 -15.25 -27.35 -17.74
CA GLU A 196 -13.87 -27.62 -18.12
C GLU A 196 -13.27 -28.72 -17.25
N LYS A 197 -12.86 -29.81 -17.91
CA LYS A 197 -12.11 -30.93 -17.34
C LYS A 197 -10.83 -30.41 -16.69
N ARG A 198 -10.74 -30.52 -15.36
CA ARG A 198 -9.48 -30.36 -14.63
C ARG A 198 -8.67 -31.65 -14.77
N GLU A 199 -7.60 -31.61 -15.55
CA GLU A 199 -6.53 -32.60 -15.43
C GLU A 199 -5.76 -32.31 -14.14
N ILE A 200 -5.80 -33.27 -13.21
CA ILE A 200 -5.03 -33.26 -11.97
C ILE A 200 -3.66 -33.86 -12.30
N TYR A 201 -2.61 -33.05 -12.31
CA TYR A 201 -1.24 -33.53 -12.44
C TYR A 201 -0.71 -33.96 -11.06
N ASP A 202 -0.27 -35.21 -10.94
CA ASP A 202 0.37 -35.74 -9.73
C ASP A 202 1.75 -35.10 -9.55
N ILE A 203 1.94 -34.40 -8.42
CA ILE A 203 3.19 -33.73 -8.01
C ILE A 203 4.40 -34.69 -7.99
N LYS A 204 4.18 -36.00 -7.99
CA LYS A 204 5.25 -37.01 -8.06
C LYS A 204 5.92 -37.11 -9.43
N GLU A 205 5.28 -36.71 -10.53
CA GLU A 205 5.90 -36.78 -11.87
C GLU A 205 6.82 -35.59 -12.19
N ILE A 206 6.57 -34.41 -11.62
CA ILE A 206 7.36 -33.19 -11.89
C ILE A 206 8.78 -33.29 -11.32
N LYS A 207 9.02 -34.14 -10.31
CA LYS A 207 10.34 -34.35 -9.70
C LYS A 207 11.32 -35.16 -10.58
N LYS A 208 10.90 -35.66 -11.75
CA LYS A 208 11.78 -36.43 -12.65
C LYS A 208 12.46 -35.62 -13.76
N GLN A 209 12.20 -34.32 -13.89
CA GLN A 209 12.68 -33.51 -15.03
C GLN A 209 13.46 -32.23 -14.65
N VAL A 210 14.04 -32.15 -13.45
CA VAL A 210 14.95 -31.05 -13.12
C VAL A 210 16.36 -31.61 -13.01
N GLU A 211 17.16 -31.40 -14.04
CA GLU A 211 18.59 -31.71 -14.00
C GLU A 211 19.30 -30.79 -12.98
N PRO A 212 20.29 -31.31 -12.22
CA PRO A 212 21.01 -30.51 -11.26
C PRO A 212 21.88 -29.46 -11.96
N ILE A 213 21.79 -28.22 -11.48
CA ILE A 213 22.70 -27.14 -11.87
C ILE A 213 24.07 -27.44 -11.25
N TYR A 214 25.05 -27.80 -12.08
CA TYR A 214 26.41 -28.02 -11.64
C TYR A 214 27.16 -26.69 -11.46
N TYR A 215 27.65 -26.44 -10.25
CA TYR A 215 28.58 -25.34 -9.99
C TYR A 215 30.02 -25.80 -10.24
N VAL A 216 30.79 -25.01 -10.99
CA VAL A 216 32.20 -25.26 -11.30
C VAL A 216 33.04 -25.10 -10.01
N PRO A 217 33.74 -26.14 -9.53
CA PRO A 217 34.51 -26.06 -8.30
C PRO A 217 35.94 -25.61 -8.61
N GLN A 218 36.15 -24.30 -8.80
CA GLN A 218 37.45 -23.62 -8.65
C GLN A 218 37.26 -22.10 -8.87
N ASN A 219 36.94 -21.39 -7.80
CA ASN A 219 37.34 -19.99 -7.61
C ASN A 219 37.28 -19.69 -6.12
N GLN A 220 38.43 -19.37 -5.53
CA GLN A 220 38.51 -18.82 -4.18
C GLN A 220 37.65 -17.53 -4.11
N PRO A 221 37.04 -17.21 -2.95
CA PRO A 221 36.19 -16.04 -2.82
C PRO A 221 37.04 -14.76 -2.92
N ILE A 222 37.21 -14.25 -4.13
CA ILE A 222 37.51 -12.84 -4.35
C ILE A 222 36.23 -12.07 -3.99
N GLY A 223 36.38 -11.02 -3.19
CA GLY A 223 35.31 -10.32 -2.51
C GLY A 223 34.08 -10.01 -3.37
N ILE A 224 32.91 -10.27 -2.80
CA ILE A 224 31.57 -10.08 -3.37
C ILE A 224 31.33 -8.62 -3.85
N ASP A 225 32.16 -7.67 -3.44
CA ASP A 225 32.05 -6.25 -3.84
C ASP A 225 32.40 -5.95 -5.31
N GLN A 226 33.26 -6.74 -5.97
CA GLN A 226 33.66 -6.42 -7.35
C GLN A 226 32.65 -6.93 -8.39
N THR A 227 31.97 -8.06 -8.13
CA THR A 227 30.90 -8.58 -8.99
C THR A 227 29.59 -7.80 -8.86
N GLN A 228 29.34 -7.15 -7.71
CA GLN A 228 28.21 -6.25 -7.54
C GLN A 228 28.33 -4.96 -8.37
N ASN A 229 29.56 -4.48 -8.66
CA ASN A 229 29.76 -3.30 -9.49
C ASN A 229 29.48 -3.54 -10.99
N LEU A 230 29.77 -4.74 -11.51
CA LEU A 230 29.38 -5.13 -12.87
C LEU A 230 27.87 -5.36 -12.99
N ALA A 231 27.22 -5.87 -11.93
CA ALA A 231 25.76 -5.92 -11.86
C ALA A 231 25.17 -4.51 -11.83
N HIS A 232 25.70 -3.57 -11.04
CA HIS A 232 25.23 -2.18 -11.00
C HIS A 232 25.33 -1.48 -12.36
N GLN A 233 26.41 -1.66 -13.13
CA GLN A 233 26.54 -1.02 -14.46
C GLN A 233 25.51 -1.54 -15.48
N ASN A 234 25.23 -2.85 -15.49
CA ASN A 234 24.18 -3.44 -16.34
C ASN A 234 22.76 -3.15 -15.84
N ILE A 235 22.59 -2.91 -14.54
CA ILE A 235 21.33 -2.52 -13.91
C ILE A 235 20.98 -1.07 -14.25
N TYR A 236 21.93 -0.13 -14.24
CA TYR A 236 21.65 1.27 -14.59
C TYR A 236 21.26 1.47 -16.07
N ALA A 237 21.80 0.65 -16.98
CA ALA A 237 21.38 0.66 -18.38
C ALA A 237 19.92 0.18 -18.58
N ASN A 238 19.41 -0.69 -17.71
CA ASN A 238 18.07 -1.27 -17.79
C ASN A 238 17.03 -0.63 -16.85
N ILE A 239 17.44 0.05 -15.76
CA ILE A 239 16.52 0.70 -14.80
C ILE A 239 16.12 2.12 -15.24
N GLY A 240 16.94 2.82 -16.03
CA GLY A 240 16.59 4.15 -16.55
C GLY A 240 15.30 4.18 -17.39
N SER A 241 14.79 3.01 -17.79
CA SER A 241 13.56 2.81 -18.55
C SER A 241 12.81 1.55 -18.11
N TYR A 242 12.73 1.27 -16.80
CA TYR A 242 12.03 0.08 -16.31
C TYR A 242 10.53 0.15 -16.62
N ASN A 243 10.16 -0.48 -17.73
CA ASN A 243 8.79 -0.60 -18.24
C ASN A 243 8.38 -2.07 -18.13
N PRO A 244 7.76 -2.49 -17.01
CA PRO A 244 7.27 -3.86 -16.89
C PRO A 244 6.35 -4.17 -18.07
N THR A 245 6.72 -5.18 -18.84
CA THR A 245 5.90 -5.69 -19.93
C THR A 245 4.82 -6.58 -19.31
N MET A 246 3.55 -6.22 -19.48
CA MET A 246 2.42 -7.02 -18.97
C MET A 246 1.60 -7.54 -20.15
N SER A 247 1.17 -8.81 -20.07
CA SER A 247 0.22 -9.40 -21.00
C SER A 247 -1.16 -9.51 -20.36
N THR A 248 -2.18 -8.92 -20.97
CA THR A 248 -3.59 -9.08 -20.53
C THR A 248 -4.42 -9.74 -21.63
N SER A 249 -5.37 -10.58 -21.22
CA SER A 249 -6.25 -11.37 -22.11
C SER A 249 -7.74 -11.06 -21.87
N GLN A 250 -8.07 -9.81 -21.53
CA GLN A 250 -9.47 -9.42 -21.36
C GLN A 250 -10.14 -9.10 -22.71
N PRO A 251 -11.43 -9.49 -22.89
CA PRO A 251 -12.19 -9.12 -24.07
C PRO A 251 -12.40 -7.61 -24.08
N LEU A 252 -11.85 -6.94 -25.09
CA LEU A 252 -12.10 -5.53 -25.36
C LEU A 252 -12.88 -5.45 -26.67
N VAL A 253 -14.03 -4.76 -26.64
CA VAL A 253 -14.83 -4.50 -27.82
C VAL A 253 -14.69 -3.02 -28.19
N PHE A 254 -13.98 -2.73 -29.28
CA PHE A 254 -13.86 -1.37 -29.82
C PHE A 254 -13.69 -1.38 -31.34
N THR A 255 -13.89 -0.24 -32.01
CA THR A 255 -13.70 -0.13 -33.45
C THR A 255 -12.46 0.72 -33.73
N CYS A 256 -11.49 0.18 -34.46
CA CYS A 256 -10.29 0.94 -34.84
C CYS A 256 -10.67 2.06 -35.80
N MET A 257 -10.38 3.32 -35.45
CA MET A 257 -10.71 4.46 -36.31
C MET A 257 -9.90 4.49 -37.62
N ALA A 258 -8.72 3.88 -37.65
CA ALA A 258 -7.86 3.88 -38.84
C ALA A 258 -8.32 2.90 -39.94
N CYS A 259 -8.84 1.72 -39.56
CA CYS A 259 -9.25 0.68 -40.52
C CYS A 259 -10.71 0.22 -40.36
N SER A 260 -11.49 0.93 -39.54
CA SER A 260 -12.91 0.65 -39.23
C SER A 260 -13.20 -0.78 -38.77
N SER A 261 -12.19 -1.51 -38.33
CA SER A 261 -12.35 -2.91 -37.93
C SER A 261 -12.83 -2.98 -36.48
N ALA A 262 -13.94 -3.68 -36.28
CA ALA A 262 -14.36 -4.10 -34.95
C ALA A 262 -13.34 -5.09 -34.41
N ILE A 263 -12.77 -4.77 -33.26
CA ILE A 263 -11.90 -5.63 -32.48
C ILE A 263 -12.79 -6.17 -31.37
N ASN A 264 -13.13 -7.46 -31.44
CA ASN A 264 -14.08 -8.14 -30.56
C ASN A 264 -13.50 -9.46 -29.99
N GLU A 265 -12.19 -9.63 -30.08
CA GLU A 265 -11.50 -10.86 -29.70
C GLU A 265 -10.78 -10.70 -28.35
N THR A 266 -10.71 -11.80 -27.58
CA THR A 266 -9.80 -11.98 -26.45
C THR A 266 -8.35 -12.10 -26.95
N GLN A 267 -7.81 -11.01 -27.49
CA GLN A 267 -6.41 -10.96 -27.91
C GLN A 267 -5.51 -10.63 -26.72
N LYS A 268 -4.33 -11.25 -26.70
CA LYS A 268 -3.27 -10.91 -25.74
C LYS A 268 -2.62 -9.62 -26.18
N TYR A 269 -2.79 -8.56 -25.41
CA TYR A 269 -2.10 -7.29 -25.63
C TYR A 269 -0.84 -7.24 -24.77
N THR A 270 0.28 -6.89 -25.38
CA THR A 270 1.53 -6.59 -24.68
C THR A 270 1.55 -5.08 -24.41
N CYS A 271 1.44 -4.68 -23.15
CA CYS A 271 1.54 -3.28 -22.76
C CYS A 271 2.79 -3.01 -21.92
N TYR A 272 3.31 -1.80 -22.05
CA TYR A 272 4.37 -1.28 -21.19
C TYR A 272 3.69 -0.52 -20.04
N GLY A 273 3.81 -1.05 -18.83
CA GLY A 273 3.32 -0.37 -17.64
C GLY A 273 4.26 0.78 -17.27
N HIS A 274 3.70 1.94 -16.91
CA HIS A 274 4.42 2.94 -16.14
C HIS A 274 3.88 2.97 -14.72
N ASN A 275 4.77 3.25 -13.78
CA ASN A 275 4.63 3.45 -12.34
C ASN A 275 3.23 3.23 -11.74
N CYS A 276 3.17 2.37 -10.72
CA CYS A 276 2.06 2.27 -9.79
C CYS A 276 1.82 3.64 -9.13
N ILE A 277 0.79 4.36 -9.57
CA ILE A 277 0.33 5.55 -8.88
C ILE A 277 -0.59 5.05 -7.78
N VAL A 278 -0.08 5.01 -6.56
CA VAL A 278 -0.96 4.86 -5.40
C VAL A 278 -1.82 6.10 -5.37
N CYS A 279 -3.13 5.94 -5.57
CA CYS A 279 -4.11 6.99 -5.33
C CYS A 279 -3.88 7.51 -3.91
N THR A 280 -3.32 8.72 -3.80
CA THR A 280 -2.87 9.27 -2.52
C THR A 280 -4.03 9.50 -1.54
N ASN A 281 -5.28 9.40 -2.03
CA ASN A 281 -6.50 9.55 -1.24
C ASN A 281 -7.18 8.23 -0.87
N CYS A 282 -6.86 7.11 -1.52
CA CYS A 282 -7.67 5.89 -1.41
C CYS A 282 -6.88 4.58 -1.24
N LEU A 283 -5.54 4.61 -1.21
CA LEU A 283 -4.66 3.44 -1.08
C LEU A 283 -4.88 2.33 -2.14
N VAL A 284 -5.74 2.56 -3.13
CA VAL A 284 -5.88 1.73 -4.32
C VAL A 284 -4.67 1.97 -5.23
N LYS A 285 -4.03 0.88 -5.66
CA LYS A 285 -3.00 0.91 -6.70
C LYS A 285 -3.69 1.13 -8.04
N VAL A 286 -3.55 2.33 -8.60
CA VAL A 286 -4.03 2.63 -9.95
C VAL A 286 -2.84 2.49 -10.89
N TYR A 287 -2.98 1.64 -11.88
CA TYR A 287 -1.95 1.46 -12.90
C TYR A 287 -2.28 2.36 -14.09
N GLN A 288 -1.39 3.32 -14.37
CA GLN A 288 -1.51 4.14 -15.56
C GLN A 288 -0.76 3.45 -16.70
N TYR A 289 -1.51 2.90 -17.65
CA TYR A 289 -0.93 2.25 -18.83
C TYR A 289 -0.58 3.31 -19.87
N HIS A 290 0.71 3.56 -20.07
CA HIS A 290 1.23 4.32 -21.20
C HIS A 290 1.79 3.34 -22.22
N GLY A 291 0.89 2.67 -22.94
CA GLY A 291 1.23 1.74 -24.01
C GLY A 291 0.76 2.28 -25.36
N VAL A 292 1.62 2.17 -26.37
CA VAL A 292 1.18 2.31 -27.76
C VAL A 292 0.41 1.03 -28.11
N PHE A 293 -0.90 1.06 -27.94
CA PHE A 293 -1.75 0.00 -28.47
C PHE A 293 -1.72 0.12 -29.99
N ALA A 294 -1.40 -0.95 -30.71
CA ALA A 294 -1.51 -1.01 -32.15
C ALA A 294 -2.73 -1.85 -32.53
N CYS A 295 -3.48 -1.42 -33.54
CA CYS A 295 -4.54 -2.25 -34.09
C CYS A 295 -3.92 -3.55 -34.66
N PRO A 296 -4.39 -4.75 -34.27
CA PRO A 296 -3.82 -6.01 -34.75
C PRO A 296 -3.96 -6.16 -36.27
N ARG A 297 -4.96 -5.50 -36.87
CA ARG A 297 -5.24 -5.60 -38.31
C ARG A 297 -4.40 -4.65 -39.16
N CYS A 298 -4.22 -3.41 -38.74
CA CYS A 298 -3.54 -2.38 -39.55
C CYS A 298 -2.24 -1.85 -38.94
N GLN A 299 -1.86 -2.34 -37.76
CA GLN A 299 -0.66 -1.94 -36.99
C GLN A 299 -0.59 -0.44 -36.66
N THR A 300 -1.67 0.32 -36.90
CA THR A 300 -1.73 1.75 -36.58
C THR A 300 -1.83 1.94 -35.07
N PRO A 301 -1.00 2.80 -34.48
CA PRO A 301 -1.17 3.25 -33.10
C PRO A 301 -2.58 3.76 -32.86
N LEU A 302 -3.21 3.33 -31.77
CA LEU A 302 -4.49 3.86 -31.32
C LEU A 302 -4.30 5.33 -30.90
N THR A 303 -5.29 6.16 -31.23
CA THR A 303 -5.26 7.59 -30.91
C THR A 303 -5.34 7.81 -29.40
N GLU A 304 -5.00 9.01 -28.93
CA GLU A 304 -5.11 9.35 -27.50
C GLU A 304 -6.54 9.15 -26.96
N ASN A 305 -7.55 9.45 -27.77
CA ASN A 305 -8.96 9.22 -27.42
C ASN A 305 -9.29 7.73 -27.28
N ASP A 306 -8.75 6.88 -28.16
CA ASP A 306 -8.91 5.43 -28.07
C ASP A 306 -8.21 4.88 -26.82
N GLN A 307 -7.03 5.42 -26.49
CA GLN A 307 -6.26 5.04 -25.30
C GLN A 307 -6.98 5.42 -24.01
N GLN A 308 -7.54 6.63 -23.92
CA GLN A 308 -8.34 7.09 -22.77
C GLN A 308 -9.60 6.23 -22.58
N TYR A 309 -10.28 5.85 -23.68
CA TYR A 309 -11.43 4.97 -23.62
C TYR A 309 -11.07 3.58 -23.09
N LEU A 310 -10.01 2.96 -23.64
CA LEU A 310 -9.52 1.66 -23.17
C LEU A 310 -9.10 1.70 -21.70
N GLN A 311 -8.44 2.78 -21.27
CA GLN A 311 -8.03 2.96 -19.88
C GLN A 311 -9.24 3.07 -18.92
N SER A 312 -10.34 3.69 -19.37
CA SER A 312 -11.59 3.74 -18.60
C SER A 312 -12.23 2.36 -18.41
N LEU A 313 -12.17 1.50 -19.44
CA LEU A 313 -12.70 0.13 -19.39
C LEU A 313 -11.86 -0.77 -18.48
N PHE A 314 -10.53 -0.66 -18.55
CA PHE A 314 -9.63 -1.42 -17.68
C PHE A 314 -9.84 -1.06 -16.21
N ASN A 315 -9.95 0.22 -15.88
CA ASN A 315 -10.19 0.67 -14.51
C ASN A 315 -11.55 0.16 -13.99
N ALA A 316 -12.61 0.21 -14.81
CA ALA A 316 -13.94 -0.27 -14.42
C ALA A 316 -13.97 -1.78 -14.12
N ASN A 317 -13.34 -2.61 -14.96
CA ASN A 317 -13.29 -4.06 -14.76
C ASN A 317 -12.39 -4.48 -13.59
N TYR A 318 -11.33 -3.73 -13.29
CA TYR A 318 -10.47 -4.01 -12.13
C TYR A 318 -11.18 -3.69 -10.81
N HIS A 319 -11.99 -2.61 -10.77
CA HIS A 319 -12.81 -2.29 -9.61
C HIS A 319 -13.91 -3.33 -9.36
N ALA A 320 -14.57 -3.85 -10.40
CA ALA A 320 -15.61 -4.87 -10.25
C ALA A 320 -15.09 -6.18 -9.62
N ASN A 321 -13.92 -6.65 -10.05
CA ASN A 321 -13.34 -7.91 -9.55
C ASN A 321 -12.76 -7.83 -8.12
N PHE A 322 -12.60 -6.63 -7.55
CA PHE A 322 -12.05 -6.45 -6.20
C PHE A 322 -13.13 -6.41 -5.11
N TYR A 323 -14.40 -6.21 -5.47
CA TYR A 323 -15.54 -6.22 -4.53
C TYR A 323 -16.27 -7.57 -4.44
N GLU A 324 -15.88 -8.56 -5.26
CA GLU A 324 -16.44 -9.92 -5.24
C GLU A 324 -15.55 -10.96 -4.52
N LYS A 325 -14.66 -10.54 -3.61
CA LYS A 325 -13.93 -11.47 -2.72
C LYS A 325 -14.06 -11.12 -1.25
#